data_AF-A0A8B6DAT9-F1
#
_entry.id   AF-A0A8B6DAT9-F1
#
_cell.length_a   1.000
_cell.length_b   1.000
_cell.length_c   1.000
_cell.angle_alpha   90.00
_cell.angle_beta   90.00
_cell.angle_gamma   90.00
#
_symmetry.space_group_name_H-M   'P 1'
#
loop_
_entity.id
_entity.type
_entity.pdbx_description
1 polymer ?
#
loop_
_entity_poly.entity_id
_entity_poly.type
_entity_poly.pdbx_seq_one_letter_code
_entity_poly.pdbx_strand_id
1 'polypeptide(L)'
;MNLRNFIIINPVYLIEILRSIVTDKQFWQRGESCTESFQRLRNEGIIEKKIIYSKWEQDEFSHILPFKEFMLDILIHLDIIVSPRTDLENPPVTPSHRFLLSCSLYDYKPRHNQLLVEIDDDHDVAVQVKDKRVVVSLVHHDNKKRIVPTLASSIQECLTAAFFRISEFYSSLSSDSITNKGLNTTMPFEIEFGVFCQSSMCYLHHRKMPSAMKVAWECQQHRTEHDVRYLRYWYADKKHAESCSDTCSGPGKLEIEQFPSDQHLRRLVTELNINTCRELAISLGMKVHIWEDLEYQFQHDNIDNIKFMALWKWKQKHKTACIGDLIQGLNKCNTNIHNICQVFRDVCINCDFSENILDVEPTLQSLKAVSDYIGNSSLQLGVELGLDVPQLENIQNQLKNKPLEQTREILTRWRASDHFTPSVRSLIKALYRIDKAACVNYINF
;
A
#
# COMPACT_ATOMS: atom_id res chain seq x y z
N MET A 1 17.60 -23.42 14.06
CA MET A 1 16.65 -22.47 13.44
C MET A 1 15.62 -22.11 14.51
N ASN A 2 15.57 -20.84 14.94
CA ASN A 2 14.79 -20.42 16.10
C ASN A 2 13.35 -20.16 15.67
N LEU A 3 12.47 -21.15 15.87
CA LEU A 3 11.06 -21.16 15.43
C LEU A 3 10.15 -20.17 16.21
N ARG A 4 10.72 -19.30 17.05
CA ARG A 4 10.00 -18.35 17.92
C ARG A 4 9.44 -17.11 17.19
N ASN A 5 9.72 -16.92 15.90
CA ASN A 5 9.28 -15.74 15.14
C ASN A 5 8.14 -16.04 14.15
N PHE A 6 7.58 -17.25 14.16
CA PHE A 6 6.52 -17.65 13.23
C PHE A 6 5.30 -18.09 14.01
N ILE A 7 4.27 -17.27 14.00
CA ILE A 7 2.94 -17.67 14.45
C ILE A 7 2.21 -18.26 13.25
N ILE A 8 2.08 -19.58 13.25
CA ILE A 8 1.36 -20.34 12.23
C ILE A 8 0.09 -20.86 12.89
N ILE A 9 -1.06 -20.34 12.45
CA ILE A 9 -2.37 -20.79 12.93
C ILE A 9 -3.22 -21.10 11.74
N ASN A 10 -3.87 -22.25 11.77
CA ASN A 10 -4.92 -22.58 10.83
C ASN A 10 -5.99 -21.47 10.87
N PRO A 11 -6.36 -20.84 9.74
CA PRO A 11 -7.33 -19.75 9.73
C PRO A 11 -8.65 -20.07 10.46
N VAL A 12 -9.10 -21.33 10.42
CA VAL A 12 -10.28 -21.80 11.16
C VAL A 12 -10.06 -21.71 12.68
N TYR A 13 -8.89 -22.11 13.15
CA TYR A 13 -8.51 -22.01 14.57
C TYR A 13 -8.38 -20.56 15.02
N LEU A 14 -7.81 -19.68 14.20
CA LEU A 14 -7.72 -18.25 14.52
C LEU A 14 -9.12 -17.65 14.66
N ILE A 15 -10.05 -18.02 13.78
CA ILE A 15 -11.45 -17.58 13.85
C ILE A 15 -12.13 -18.10 15.13
N GLU A 16 -11.92 -19.35 15.52
CA GLU A 16 -12.49 -19.90 16.75
C GLU A 16 -11.91 -19.23 18.01
N ILE A 17 -10.61 -18.94 18.01
CA ILE A 17 -9.94 -18.19 19.08
C ILE A 17 -10.50 -16.77 19.16
N LEU A 18 -10.64 -16.07 18.03
CA LEU A 18 -11.26 -14.74 17.99
C LEU A 18 -12.70 -14.80 18.52
N ARG A 19 -13.51 -15.76 18.05
CA ARG A 19 -14.89 -15.97 18.52
C ARG A 19 -15.00 -16.18 20.03
N SER A 20 -14.02 -16.85 20.65
CA SER A 20 -14.01 -17.08 22.09
C SER A 20 -13.75 -15.81 22.93
N ILE A 21 -13.24 -14.74 22.31
CA ILE A 21 -12.87 -13.47 22.96
C ILE A 21 -13.81 -12.33 22.54
N VAL A 22 -14.56 -12.49 21.44
CA VAL A 22 -15.57 -11.53 20.97
C VAL A 22 -16.66 -11.33 22.02
N THR A 23 -17.00 -10.06 22.24
CA THR A 23 -17.98 -9.54 23.20
C THR A 23 -19.43 -9.70 22.72
N ASP A 24 -19.77 -10.81 22.05
CA ASP A 24 -21.16 -11.09 21.69
C ASP A 24 -21.78 -12.01 22.75
N LYS A 25 -22.85 -11.53 23.38
CA LYS A 25 -23.58 -12.20 24.46
C LYS A 25 -24.03 -13.62 24.10
N GLN A 26 -24.17 -13.95 22.81
CA GLN A 26 -24.54 -15.30 22.37
C GLN A 26 -23.43 -16.35 22.55
N PHE A 27 -22.16 -15.93 22.55
CA PHE A 27 -21.00 -16.81 22.81
C PHE A 27 -20.63 -16.86 24.30
N TRP A 28 -21.44 -16.22 25.15
CA TRP A 28 -21.26 -16.22 26.59
C TRP A 28 -22.37 -17.04 27.26
N GLN A 29 -21.99 -18.12 27.94
CA GLN A 29 -22.92 -18.95 28.72
C GLN A 29 -23.82 -18.10 29.62
N ARG A 30 -25.08 -18.51 29.78
CA ARG A 30 -26.00 -17.89 30.74
C ARG A 30 -25.60 -18.28 32.17
N GLY A 31 -24.95 -17.37 32.87
CA GLY A 31 -24.57 -17.52 34.28
C GLY A 31 -24.17 -16.17 34.89
N GLU A 32 -24.33 -16.01 36.21
CA GLU A 32 -24.09 -14.73 36.90
C GLU A 32 -22.63 -14.26 36.77
N SER A 33 -21.64 -15.16 36.92
CA SER A 33 -20.21 -14.81 36.80
C SER A 33 -19.77 -14.39 35.37
N CYS A 34 -20.48 -14.91 34.37
CA CYS A 34 -20.29 -14.61 32.95
C CYS A 34 -20.78 -13.18 32.63
N THR A 35 -21.84 -12.75 33.32
CA THR A 35 -22.49 -11.44 33.11
C THR A 35 -21.64 -10.31 33.67
N GLU A 36 -21.07 -10.48 34.86
CA GLU A 36 -20.18 -9.50 35.49
C GLU A 36 -18.87 -9.34 34.72
N SER A 37 -18.25 -10.46 34.32
CA SER A 37 -17.02 -10.48 33.52
C SER A 37 -17.21 -9.78 32.17
N PHE A 38 -18.36 -10.02 31.52
CA PHE A 38 -18.73 -9.37 30.27
C PHE A 38 -19.03 -7.88 30.45
N GLN A 39 -19.68 -7.47 31.55
CA GLN A 39 -19.89 -6.06 31.86
C GLN A 39 -18.57 -5.33 32.12
N ARG A 40 -17.64 -5.94 32.86
CA ARG A 40 -16.29 -5.38 33.06
C ARG A 40 -15.52 -5.28 31.75
N LEU A 41 -15.56 -6.33 30.93
CA LEU A 41 -14.97 -6.31 29.59
C LEU A 41 -15.54 -5.17 28.72
N ARG A 42 -16.86 -4.99 28.74
CA ARG A 42 -17.55 -3.94 27.98
C ARG A 42 -17.24 -2.53 28.50
N ASN A 43 -17.15 -2.35 29.81
CA ASN A 43 -17.01 -1.03 30.43
C ASN A 43 -15.55 -0.59 30.58
N GLU A 44 -14.63 -1.54 30.80
CA GLU A 44 -13.24 -1.26 31.13
C GLU A 44 -12.28 -1.69 30.00
N GLY A 45 -12.73 -2.51 29.03
CA GLY A 45 -11.86 -3.06 27.98
C GLY A 45 -10.86 -4.10 28.50
N ILE A 46 -11.04 -4.61 29.73
CA ILE A 46 -10.11 -5.52 30.42
C ILE A 46 -10.67 -6.94 30.41
N ILE A 47 -9.86 -7.91 29.96
CA ILE A 47 -10.14 -9.34 30.06
C ILE A 47 -9.09 -10.05 30.92
N GLU A 48 -9.53 -10.88 31.87
CA GLU A 48 -8.64 -11.66 32.73
C GLU A 48 -8.30 -13.01 32.10
N LYS A 49 -7.03 -13.46 32.23
CA LYS A 49 -6.54 -14.74 31.69
C LYS A 49 -7.41 -15.93 32.08
N LYS A 50 -7.86 -15.98 33.34
CA LYS A 50 -8.75 -17.03 33.85
C LYS A 50 -10.10 -17.07 33.13
N ILE A 51 -10.59 -15.92 32.65
CA ILE A 51 -11.87 -15.82 31.94
C ILE A 51 -11.70 -16.45 30.55
N ILE A 52 -10.62 -16.12 29.84
CA ILE A 52 -10.27 -16.76 28.56
C ILE A 52 -10.15 -18.28 28.73
N TYR A 53 -9.53 -18.75 29.81
CA TYR A 53 -9.36 -20.19 30.03
C TYR A 53 -10.66 -20.89 30.36
N SER A 54 -11.51 -20.28 31.20
CA SER A 54 -12.86 -20.80 31.46
C SER A 54 -13.72 -20.86 30.20
N LYS A 55 -13.44 -20.01 29.20
CA LYS A 55 -14.08 -20.09 27.87
C LYS A 55 -13.58 -21.28 27.07
N TRP A 56 -12.28 -21.52 27.08
CA TRP A 56 -11.69 -22.66 26.37
C TRP A 56 -11.95 -24.01 27.04
N GLU A 57 -12.45 -24.02 28.27
CA GLU A 57 -12.94 -25.23 28.94
C GLU A 57 -14.33 -25.67 28.44
N GLN A 58 -15.02 -24.85 27.66
CA GLN A 58 -16.33 -25.20 27.09
C GLN A 58 -16.16 -26.22 25.97
N ASP A 59 -17.12 -27.13 25.81
CA ASP A 59 -17.04 -28.24 24.84
C ASP A 59 -16.71 -27.74 23.42
N GLU A 60 -17.30 -26.61 23.01
CA GLU A 60 -17.09 -25.98 21.70
C GLU A 60 -15.67 -25.41 21.46
N PHE A 61 -14.89 -25.18 22.51
CA PHE A 61 -13.52 -24.67 22.46
C PHE A 61 -12.50 -25.61 23.12
N SER A 62 -12.94 -26.78 23.56
CA SER A 62 -12.14 -27.73 24.35
C SER A 62 -10.88 -28.21 23.63
N HIS A 63 -10.90 -28.22 22.29
CA HIS A 63 -9.74 -28.53 21.45
C HIS A 63 -8.65 -27.45 21.45
N ILE A 64 -8.96 -26.23 21.88
CA ILE A 64 -8.00 -25.11 22.04
C ILE A 64 -7.24 -25.23 23.36
N LEU A 65 -7.88 -25.79 24.40
CA LEU A 65 -7.36 -25.86 25.76
C LEU A 65 -5.94 -26.46 25.88
N PRO A 66 -5.55 -27.51 25.14
CA PRO A 66 -4.17 -28.03 25.16
C PRO A 66 -3.11 -27.01 24.72
N PHE A 67 -3.50 -25.98 23.95
CA PHE A 67 -2.61 -24.98 23.36
C PHE A 67 -2.79 -23.58 23.98
N LYS A 68 -3.51 -23.46 25.09
CA LYS A 68 -3.96 -22.18 25.65
C LYS A 68 -2.88 -21.12 25.90
N GLU A 69 -1.68 -21.50 26.30
CA GLU A 69 -0.59 -20.53 26.52
C GLU A 69 -0.07 -20.00 25.18
N PHE A 70 0.18 -20.90 24.23
CA PHE A 70 0.60 -20.53 22.87
C PHE A 70 -0.44 -19.64 22.17
N MET A 71 -1.72 -19.95 22.29
CA MET A 71 -2.79 -19.13 21.71
C MET A 71 -2.90 -17.75 22.37
N LEU A 72 -2.55 -17.62 23.66
CA LEU A 72 -2.49 -16.33 24.32
C LEU A 72 -1.34 -15.47 23.76
N ASP A 73 -0.16 -16.06 23.59
CA ASP A 73 1.02 -15.39 23.03
C ASP A 73 0.78 -14.87 21.61
N ILE A 74 0.03 -15.66 20.84
CA ILE A 74 -0.46 -15.28 19.51
C ILE A 74 -1.32 -14.04 19.56
N LEU A 75 -2.33 -14.03 20.45
CA LEU A 75 -3.29 -12.94 20.54
C LEU A 75 -2.59 -11.64 20.94
N ILE A 76 -1.52 -11.76 21.73
CA ILE A 76 -0.63 -10.65 22.08
C ILE A 76 0.20 -10.21 20.87
N HIS A 77 0.80 -11.14 20.15
CA HIS A 77 1.62 -10.82 18.99
C HIS A 77 0.83 -10.21 17.82
N LEU A 78 -0.43 -10.59 17.66
CA LEU A 78 -1.34 -10.03 16.65
C LEU A 78 -2.03 -8.75 17.12
N ASP A 79 -1.64 -8.18 18.27
CA ASP A 79 -2.23 -7.00 18.89
C ASP A 79 -3.77 -7.09 19.09
N ILE A 80 -4.31 -8.31 19.23
CA ILE A 80 -5.72 -8.55 19.52
C ILE A 80 -5.99 -8.28 21.01
N ILE A 81 -5.09 -8.76 21.87
CA ILE A 81 -5.08 -8.46 23.30
C ILE A 81 -3.71 -7.89 23.68
N VAL A 82 -3.67 -6.80 24.45
CA VAL A 82 -2.44 -6.15 24.86
C VAL A 82 -2.14 -6.55 26.31
N SER A 83 -0.98 -7.15 26.53
CA SER A 83 -0.46 -7.30 27.89
C SER A 83 -0.05 -5.93 28.41
N PRO A 84 -0.47 -5.52 29.63
CA PRO A 84 0.00 -4.28 30.22
C PRO A 84 1.53 -4.33 30.30
N ARG A 85 2.18 -3.25 29.82
CA ARG A 85 3.63 -3.12 29.88
C ARG A 85 4.03 -3.11 31.35
N THR A 86 4.77 -4.12 31.76
CA THR A 86 5.42 -4.13 33.07
C THR A 86 6.56 -3.13 33.00
N ASP A 87 6.61 -2.19 33.95
CA ASP A 87 7.74 -1.27 34.07
C ASP A 87 9.04 -2.07 34.00
N LEU A 88 9.88 -1.76 33.02
CA LEU A 88 11.14 -2.47 32.75
C LEU A 88 12.08 -2.49 33.96
N GLU A 89 11.89 -1.56 34.90
CA GLU A 89 12.69 -1.42 36.11
C GLU A 89 12.26 -2.37 37.24
N ASN A 90 11.01 -2.86 37.24
CA ASN A 90 10.48 -3.76 38.26
C ASN A 90 9.52 -4.77 37.62
N PRO A 91 10.02 -5.82 36.93
CA PRO A 91 9.15 -6.87 36.41
C PRO A 91 8.38 -7.49 37.59
N PRO A 92 7.03 -7.54 37.54
CA PRO A 92 6.25 -8.15 38.59
C PRO A 92 6.63 -9.62 38.72
N VAL A 93 6.71 -10.10 39.96
CA VAL A 93 7.03 -11.49 40.31
C VAL A 93 5.96 -12.47 39.76
N THR A 94 4.81 -11.96 39.31
CA THR A 94 3.72 -12.74 38.71
C THR A 94 3.34 -12.18 37.32
N PRO A 95 3.18 -13.04 36.29
CA PRO A 95 2.75 -12.60 34.97
C PRO A 95 1.39 -11.91 35.05
N SER A 96 1.22 -10.78 34.36
CA SER A 96 -0.05 -10.06 34.37
C SER A 96 -1.18 -11.00 33.92
N HIS A 97 -2.16 -11.19 34.79
CA HIS A 97 -3.36 -11.96 34.50
C HIS A 97 -4.46 -11.13 33.82
N ARG A 98 -4.16 -9.89 33.41
CA ARG A 98 -5.09 -8.94 32.80
C ARG A 98 -4.55 -8.49 31.44
N PHE A 99 -5.42 -8.45 30.45
CA PHE A 99 -5.15 -7.96 29.11
C PHE A 99 -6.13 -6.84 28.76
N LEU A 100 -5.67 -5.85 27.98
CA LEU A 100 -6.55 -4.88 27.34
C LEU A 100 -6.96 -5.41 25.97
N LEU A 101 -8.20 -5.23 25.55
CA LEU A 101 -8.60 -5.52 24.18
C LEU A 101 -8.38 -4.30 23.29
N SER A 102 -7.63 -4.49 22.20
CA SER A 102 -7.33 -3.40 21.25
C SER A 102 -8.59 -2.90 20.51
N CYS A 103 -9.65 -3.72 20.47
CA CYS A 103 -10.89 -3.42 19.76
C CYS A 103 -12.02 -3.03 20.73
N SER A 104 -12.17 -1.74 21.00
CA SER A 104 -13.42 -1.20 21.59
C SER A 104 -14.46 -1.08 20.47
N LEU A 105 -15.18 -2.16 20.18
CA LEU A 105 -16.30 -2.13 19.23
C LEU A 105 -17.45 -1.31 19.82
N TYR A 106 -17.48 0.00 19.53
CA TYR A 106 -18.64 0.82 19.81
C TYR A 106 -19.79 0.46 18.86
N ASP A 107 -20.98 0.33 19.45
CA ASP A 107 -22.31 0.06 18.87
C ASP A 107 -22.42 0.05 17.33
N TYR A 108 -22.09 -1.10 16.73
CA TYR A 108 -22.66 -1.46 15.43
C TYR A 108 -22.96 -2.95 15.42
N LYS A 109 -24.23 -3.33 15.23
CA LYS A 109 -24.67 -4.73 15.16
C LYS A 109 -24.06 -5.40 13.92
N PRO A 110 -23.05 -6.29 14.06
CA PRO A 110 -22.52 -6.99 12.90
C PRO A 110 -23.55 -8.03 12.44
N ARG A 111 -23.73 -8.17 11.13
CA ARG A 111 -24.33 -9.39 10.58
C ARG A 111 -23.26 -10.50 10.66
N HIS A 112 -23.67 -11.70 11.05
CA HIS A 112 -22.82 -12.85 11.36
C HIS A 112 -21.61 -13.04 10.40
N ASN A 113 -20.42 -13.31 10.95
CA ASN A 113 -19.16 -13.68 10.26
C ASN A 113 -18.38 -12.57 9.53
N GLN A 114 -18.38 -11.33 10.04
CA GLN A 114 -17.57 -10.24 9.51
C GLN A 114 -16.54 -9.74 10.53
N LEU A 115 -15.26 -9.77 10.17
CA LEU A 115 -14.18 -9.01 10.83
C LEU A 115 -14.11 -7.63 10.17
N LEU A 116 -14.00 -6.59 10.97
CA LEU A 116 -13.81 -5.22 10.50
C LEU A 116 -12.49 -4.71 11.08
N VAL A 117 -11.64 -4.13 10.22
CA VAL A 117 -10.35 -3.53 10.60
C VAL A 117 -10.37 -2.09 10.12
N GLU A 118 -10.38 -1.15 11.06
CA GLU A 118 -10.29 0.28 10.75
C GLU A 118 -8.90 0.59 10.19
N ILE A 119 -8.83 1.29 9.06
CA ILE A 119 -7.57 1.76 8.46
C ILE A 119 -7.31 3.20 8.90
N ASP A 120 -8.32 4.05 8.72
CA ASP A 120 -8.31 5.47 9.08
C ASP A 120 -9.76 5.95 9.31
N ASP A 121 -9.91 7.25 9.61
CA ASP A 121 -11.20 7.88 9.90
C ASP A 121 -12.28 7.70 8.79
N ASP A 122 -11.88 7.41 7.56
CA ASP A 122 -12.74 7.33 6.37
C ASP A 122 -12.90 5.89 5.80
N HIS A 123 -12.09 4.93 6.28
CA HIS A 123 -11.91 3.62 5.64
C HIS A 123 -11.82 2.44 6.61
N ASP A 124 -12.57 1.37 6.31
CA ASP A 124 -12.40 0.06 6.96
C ASP A 124 -12.10 -1.06 5.95
N VAL A 125 -11.42 -2.10 6.39
CA VAL A 125 -11.38 -3.40 5.72
C VAL A 125 -12.35 -4.36 6.41
N ALA A 126 -13.33 -4.84 5.66
CA ALA A 126 -14.20 -5.93 6.06
C ALA A 126 -13.70 -7.26 5.49
N VAL A 127 -13.37 -8.22 6.35
CA VAL A 127 -13.07 -9.60 5.98
C VAL A 127 -14.24 -10.48 6.38
N GLN A 128 -14.84 -11.17 5.41
CA GLN A 128 -15.96 -12.10 5.63
C GLN A 128 -15.61 -13.47 5.08
N VAL A 129 -15.93 -14.53 5.82
CA VAL A 129 -15.85 -15.91 5.29
C VAL A 129 -17.26 -16.34 4.88
N LYS A 130 -17.42 -16.68 3.59
CA LYS A 130 -18.67 -17.19 3.02
C LYS A 130 -18.41 -18.52 2.34
N ASP A 131 -18.91 -19.60 2.93
CA ASP A 131 -18.70 -20.97 2.48
C ASP A 131 -17.20 -21.30 2.30
N LYS A 132 -16.73 -21.40 1.06
CA LYS A 132 -15.35 -21.70 0.67
C LYS A 132 -14.56 -20.46 0.25
N ARG A 133 -15.07 -19.26 0.53
CA ARG A 133 -14.53 -17.97 0.04
C ARG A 133 -14.18 -17.05 1.19
N VAL A 134 -13.02 -16.41 1.10
CA VAL A 134 -12.66 -15.26 1.94
C VAL A 134 -12.93 -14.01 1.10
N VAL A 135 -13.86 -13.17 1.55
CA VAL A 135 -14.26 -11.93 0.90
C VAL A 135 -13.64 -10.78 1.66
N VAL A 136 -12.75 -10.04 1.01
CA VAL A 136 -12.19 -8.81 1.56
C VAL A 136 -12.83 -7.62 0.85
N SER A 137 -13.39 -6.69 1.61
CA SER A 137 -14.06 -5.49 1.10
C SER A 137 -13.43 -4.26 1.73
N LEU A 138 -13.11 -3.25 0.92
CA LEU A 138 -12.80 -1.91 1.41
C LEU A 138 -14.13 -1.16 1.58
N VAL A 139 -14.43 -0.76 2.81
CA VAL A 139 -15.63 -0.01 3.20
C VAL A 139 -15.24 1.46 3.30
N HIS A 140 -15.99 2.32 2.61
CA HIS A 140 -15.82 3.77 2.69
C HIS A 140 -17.03 4.36 3.43
N HIS A 141 -16.79 5.15 4.48
CA HIS A 141 -17.85 5.73 5.32
C HIS A 141 -18.65 6.81 4.58
N ASP A 142 -17.98 7.69 3.84
CA ASP A 142 -18.61 8.89 3.28
C ASP A 142 -19.04 8.80 1.81
N ASN A 143 -18.28 8.12 0.93
CA ASN A 143 -18.67 7.97 -0.48
C ASN A 143 -17.82 6.94 -1.27
N LYS A 144 -18.47 6.08 -2.06
CA LYS A 144 -17.80 5.13 -2.99
C LYS A 144 -16.93 5.79 -4.07
N LYS A 145 -17.05 7.11 -4.27
CA LYS A 145 -16.27 7.88 -5.26
C LYS A 145 -14.84 8.23 -4.80
N ARG A 146 -14.49 7.96 -3.53
CA ARG A 146 -13.16 8.19 -2.97
C ARG A 146 -12.39 6.89 -2.72
N ILE A 147 -12.47 5.92 -3.63
CA ILE A 147 -11.55 4.78 -3.58
C ILE A 147 -10.14 5.35 -3.78
N VAL A 148 -9.33 5.35 -2.72
CA VAL A 148 -7.92 5.72 -2.79
C VAL A 148 -7.19 4.59 -3.54
N PRO A 149 -6.71 4.80 -4.77
CA PRO A 149 -6.16 3.73 -5.60
C PRO A 149 -4.96 3.05 -4.96
N THR A 150 -4.12 3.83 -4.28
CA THR A 150 -2.93 3.34 -3.56
C THR A 150 -3.33 2.40 -2.44
N LEU A 151 -4.36 2.73 -1.65
CA LEU A 151 -4.85 1.89 -0.56
C LEU A 151 -5.42 0.56 -1.08
N ALA A 152 -6.22 0.61 -2.15
CA ALA A 152 -6.77 -0.60 -2.78
C ALA A 152 -5.66 -1.50 -3.37
N SER A 153 -4.66 -0.91 -4.03
CA SER A 153 -3.50 -1.65 -4.55
C SER A 153 -2.68 -2.26 -3.41
N SER A 154 -2.37 -1.51 -2.36
CA SER A 154 -1.64 -2.01 -1.19
C SER A 154 -2.38 -3.16 -0.50
N ILE A 155 -3.70 -3.07 -0.32
CA ILE A 155 -4.50 -4.19 0.21
C ILE A 155 -4.40 -5.41 -0.71
N GLN A 156 -4.48 -5.22 -2.03
CA GLN A 156 -4.33 -6.31 -3.00
C GLN A 156 -2.95 -6.98 -2.94
N GLU A 157 -1.88 -6.19 -2.86
CA GLU A 157 -0.50 -6.66 -2.76
C GLU A 157 -0.29 -7.43 -1.45
N CYS A 158 -0.71 -6.86 -0.32
CA CYS A 158 -0.65 -7.51 1.00
C CYS A 158 -1.40 -8.85 1.01
N LEU A 159 -2.63 -8.87 0.49
CA LEU A 159 -3.41 -10.10 0.38
C LEU A 159 -2.71 -11.11 -0.53
N THR A 160 -2.22 -10.68 -1.69
CA THR A 160 -1.55 -11.58 -2.64
C THR A 160 -0.28 -12.18 -2.05
N ALA A 161 0.54 -11.37 -1.38
CA ALA A 161 1.75 -11.82 -0.69
C ALA A 161 1.41 -12.80 0.44
N ALA A 162 0.41 -12.49 1.27
CA ALA A 162 -0.05 -13.37 2.34
C ALA A 162 -0.56 -14.70 1.78
N PHE A 163 -1.41 -14.65 0.75
CA PHE A 163 -1.95 -15.83 0.12
C PHE A 163 -0.87 -16.65 -0.61
N PHE A 164 0.12 -16.02 -1.26
CA PHE A 164 1.26 -16.72 -1.88
C PHE A 164 2.07 -17.48 -0.83
N ARG A 165 2.35 -16.88 0.33
CA ARG A 165 3.03 -17.58 1.43
C ARG A 165 2.21 -18.74 1.98
N ILE A 166 0.89 -18.59 2.09
CA ILE A 166 -0.03 -19.68 2.44
C ILE A 166 0.04 -20.80 1.39
N SER A 167 0.10 -20.46 0.10
CA SER A 167 0.28 -21.42 -1.00
C SER A 167 1.59 -22.22 -0.85
N GLU A 168 2.71 -21.53 -0.68
CA GLU A 168 4.03 -22.16 -0.52
C GLU A 168 4.05 -23.12 0.66
N PHE A 169 3.44 -22.72 1.77
CA PHE A 169 3.28 -23.57 2.95
C PHE A 169 2.51 -24.86 2.62
N TYR A 170 1.34 -24.78 1.99
CA TYR A 170 0.58 -25.98 1.63
C TYR A 170 1.31 -26.85 0.59
N SER A 171 2.00 -26.25 -0.38
CA SER A 171 2.85 -26.98 -1.31
C SER A 171 4.00 -27.70 -0.59
N SER A 172 4.59 -27.07 0.44
CA SER A 172 5.64 -27.67 1.26
C SER A 172 5.14 -28.80 2.18
N LEU A 173 3.86 -28.80 2.56
CA LEU A 173 3.24 -29.87 3.35
C LEU A 173 2.81 -31.06 2.48
N SER A 174 2.56 -30.86 1.18
CA SER A 174 2.20 -31.91 0.23
C SER A 174 3.38 -32.75 -0.27
N SER A 175 4.57 -32.59 0.31
CA SER A 175 5.85 -33.19 -0.14
C SER A 175 5.98 -34.71 0.00
N ASP A 176 4.90 -35.43 0.30
CA ASP A 176 4.87 -36.90 0.20
C ASP A 176 4.52 -37.41 -1.20
N SER A 177 4.31 -36.55 -2.20
CA SER A 177 4.19 -37.00 -3.58
C SER A 177 5.00 -36.19 -4.60
N ILE A 178 6.15 -36.79 -4.93
CA ILE A 178 6.66 -36.95 -6.30
C ILE A 178 7.37 -35.72 -6.89
N THR A 179 8.70 -35.85 -6.89
CA THR A 179 9.61 -35.53 -7.99
C THR A 179 8.93 -35.38 -9.35
N ASN A 180 8.55 -34.17 -9.74
CA ASN A 180 8.54 -33.80 -11.14
C ASN A 180 8.83 -32.31 -11.31
N LYS A 181 9.93 -32.06 -12.03
CA LYS A 181 10.41 -30.77 -12.47
C LYS A 181 9.32 -30.09 -13.31
N GLY A 182 8.70 -29.08 -12.72
CA GLY A 182 7.74 -28.21 -13.36
C GLY A 182 7.21 -27.25 -12.31
N LEU A 183 8.04 -26.29 -11.88
CA LEU A 183 7.67 -25.16 -11.02
C LEU A 183 6.66 -24.25 -11.76
N ASN A 184 5.46 -24.78 -12.02
CA ASN A 184 4.27 -23.95 -12.14
C ASN A 184 3.59 -24.06 -10.78
N THR A 185 4.01 -23.17 -9.87
CA THR A 185 3.36 -22.89 -8.59
C THR A 185 1.94 -22.39 -8.85
N THR A 186 1.02 -23.30 -9.16
CA THR A 186 -0.40 -22.99 -9.20
C THR A 186 -0.87 -22.70 -7.79
N MET A 187 -1.10 -21.42 -7.49
CA MET A 187 -1.77 -20.99 -6.25
C MET A 187 -3.02 -21.87 -6.01
N PRO A 188 -3.21 -22.46 -4.81
CA PRO A 188 -4.34 -23.33 -4.48
C PRO A 188 -5.65 -22.57 -4.29
N PHE A 189 -5.65 -21.27 -4.54
CA PHE A 189 -6.81 -20.39 -4.47
C PHE A 189 -6.88 -19.52 -5.73
N GLU A 190 -8.11 -19.16 -6.08
CA GLU A 190 -8.40 -18.26 -7.19
C GLU A 190 -8.81 -16.89 -6.65
N ILE A 191 -8.25 -15.83 -7.23
CA ILE A 191 -8.67 -14.46 -6.92
C ILE A 191 -9.82 -14.09 -7.87
N GLU A 192 -10.95 -13.72 -7.28
CA GLU A 192 -12.14 -13.26 -7.99
C GLU A 192 -12.62 -11.92 -7.42
N PHE A 193 -13.15 -11.07 -8.30
CA PHE A 193 -13.76 -9.79 -7.92
C PHE A 193 -15.26 -9.92 -7.82
N GLY A 194 -15.81 -9.58 -6.65
CA GLY A 194 -17.25 -9.45 -6.47
C GLY A 194 -17.76 -8.17 -7.13
N VAL A 195 -18.69 -8.30 -8.08
CA VAL A 195 -19.39 -7.20 -8.73
C VAL A 195 -20.87 -7.34 -8.41
N PHE A 196 -21.47 -6.30 -7.83
CA PHE A 196 -22.91 -6.30 -7.58
C PHE A 196 -23.67 -6.26 -8.91
N CYS A 197 -24.48 -7.28 -9.15
CA CYS A 197 -25.32 -7.43 -10.32
C CYS A 197 -26.77 -7.61 -9.90
N GLN A 198 -27.59 -6.59 -10.14
CA GLN A 198 -28.99 -6.54 -9.70
C GLN A 198 -29.08 -6.77 -8.18
N SER A 199 -29.59 -7.91 -7.73
CA SER A 199 -29.76 -8.28 -6.33
C SER A 199 -28.74 -9.30 -5.81
N SER A 200 -27.75 -9.70 -6.63
CA SER A 200 -26.75 -10.70 -6.23
C SER A 200 -25.33 -10.24 -6.58
N MET A 201 -24.32 -10.97 -6.08
CA MET A 201 -22.92 -10.70 -6.37
C MET A 201 -22.47 -11.68 -7.47
N CYS A 202 -22.08 -11.16 -8.63
CA CYS A 202 -21.38 -11.95 -9.64
C CYS A 202 -19.88 -11.90 -9.37
N TYR A 203 -19.14 -12.90 -9.87
CA TYR A 203 -17.70 -12.99 -9.68
C TYR A 203 -16.96 -12.92 -11.01
N LEU A 204 -15.96 -12.05 -11.09
CA LEU A 204 -15.05 -11.91 -12.22
C LEU A 204 -13.68 -12.46 -11.82
N HIS A 205 -13.28 -13.59 -12.40
CA HIS A 205 -11.96 -14.16 -12.18
C HIS A 205 -10.87 -13.19 -12.66
N HIS A 206 -9.83 -12.93 -11.85
CA HIS A 206 -8.81 -11.92 -12.16
C HIS A 206 -8.11 -12.14 -13.52
N ARG A 207 -7.81 -13.40 -13.87
CA ARG A 207 -7.22 -13.75 -15.20
C ARG A 207 -8.13 -13.45 -16.39
N LYS A 208 -9.43 -13.37 -16.17
CA LYS A 208 -10.41 -13.01 -17.22
C LYS A 208 -10.59 -11.50 -17.34
N MET A 209 -9.85 -10.70 -16.55
CA MET A 209 -9.79 -9.27 -16.79
C MET A 209 -9.22 -9.02 -18.20
N PRO A 210 -9.94 -8.31 -19.07
CA PRO A 210 -9.44 -8.01 -20.40
C PRO A 210 -8.10 -7.27 -20.31
N SER A 211 -7.08 -7.82 -20.98
CA SER A 211 -5.79 -7.16 -21.21
C SER A 211 -6.03 -5.86 -21.99
N ALA A 212 -6.77 -5.95 -23.09
CA ALA A 212 -7.38 -4.83 -23.82
C ALA A 212 -8.75 -4.50 -23.22
N MET A 213 -8.80 -3.43 -22.43
CA MET A 213 -9.95 -2.99 -21.64
C MET A 213 -11.21 -2.75 -22.47
N LYS A 214 -12.08 -3.75 -22.61
CA LYS A 214 -13.52 -3.47 -22.82
C LYS A 214 -14.05 -2.77 -21.57
N VAL A 215 -14.76 -1.66 -21.79
CA VAL A 215 -15.35 -0.79 -20.75
C VAL A 215 -16.39 -1.53 -19.92
N ALA A 216 -17.01 -2.55 -20.51
CA ALA A 216 -18.03 -3.35 -19.89
C ALA A 216 -17.58 -4.82 -19.76
N TRP A 217 -17.75 -5.38 -18.57
CA TRP A 217 -17.75 -6.83 -18.36
C TRP A 217 -19.19 -7.32 -18.31
N GLU A 218 -19.56 -8.26 -19.17
CA GLU A 218 -20.88 -8.88 -19.12
C GLU A 218 -20.88 -10.01 -18.08
N CYS A 219 -21.68 -9.87 -17.01
CA CYS A 219 -21.85 -10.94 -16.04
C CYS A 219 -22.48 -12.16 -16.72
N GLN A 220 -21.78 -13.30 -16.75
CA GLN A 220 -22.27 -14.53 -17.41
C GLN A 220 -23.59 -15.04 -16.82
N GLN A 221 -23.82 -14.80 -15.53
CA GLN A 221 -25.00 -15.28 -14.82
C GLN A 221 -26.27 -14.49 -15.15
N HIS A 222 -26.16 -13.16 -15.32
CA HIS A 222 -27.33 -12.28 -15.53
C HIS A 222 -27.32 -11.54 -16.88
N ARG A 223 -26.31 -11.78 -17.74
CA ARG A 223 -26.11 -11.11 -19.04
C ARG A 223 -26.21 -9.60 -18.96
N THR A 224 -25.71 -9.03 -17.86
CA THR A 224 -25.74 -7.59 -17.59
C THR A 224 -24.33 -7.06 -17.75
N GLU A 225 -24.19 -5.98 -18.52
CA GLU A 225 -22.93 -5.26 -18.65
C GLU A 225 -22.66 -4.42 -17.40
N HIS A 226 -21.49 -4.61 -16.80
CA HIS A 226 -21.00 -3.85 -15.66
C HIS A 226 -19.81 -3.00 -16.07
N ASP A 227 -19.82 -1.74 -15.66
CA ASP A 227 -18.62 -0.92 -15.67
C ASP A 227 -17.68 -1.38 -14.56
N VAL A 228 -16.69 -2.18 -14.94
CA VAL A 228 -15.67 -2.72 -14.03
C VAL A 228 -14.38 -1.90 -14.07
N ARG A 229 -14.40 -0.67 -14.59
CA ARG A 229 -13.20 0.20 -14.66
C ARG A 229 -12.60 0.47 -13.28
N TYR A 230 -13.41 0.51 -12.23
CA TYR A 230 -12.94 0.71 -10.85
C TYR A 230 -12.07 -0.46 -10.34
N LEU A 231 -12.18 -1.66 -10.93
CA LEU A 231 -11.32 -2.79 -10.54
C LEU A 231 -9.86 -2.59 -10.99
N ARG A 232 -9.57 -1.59 -11.84
CA ARG A 232 -8.21 -1.21 -12.23
C ARG A 232 -7.36 -0.78 -11.04
N TYR A 233 -7.97 -0.23 -10.00
CA TYR A 233 -7.26 0.22 -8.80
C TYR A 233 -6.56 -0.93 -8.06
N TRP A 234 -7.08 -2.16 -8.18
CA TRP A 234 -6.49 -3.35 -7.58
C TRP A 234 -5.28 -3.89 -8.36
N TYR A 235 -4.99 -3.33 -9.55
CA TYR A 235 -3.92 -3.77 -10.44
C TYR A 235 -3.19 -2.61 -11.11
N ALA A 236 -3.30 -1.40 -10.55
CA ALA A 236 -2.78 -0.17 -11.16
C ALA A 236 -1.27 -0.27 -11.42
N ASP A 237 -0.54 -0.95 -10.53
CA ASP A 237 0.91 -1.12 -10.64
C ASP A 237 1.35 -2.04 -11.79
N LYS A 238 0.46 -2.88 -12.35
CA LYS A 238 0.84 -3.89 -13.35
C LYS A 238 0.62 -3.49 -14.82
N LYS A 239 -0.06 -2.37 -15.12
CA LYS A 239 -0.51 -2.09 -16.51
C LYS A 239 0.26 -1.03 -17.28
N HIS A 240 1.08 -0.20 -16.66
CA HIS A 240 1.76 0.88 -17.39
C HIS A 240 3.20 0.53 -17.83
N ALA A 241 3.61 -0.73 -17.68
CA ALA A 241 4.89 -1.23 -18.17
C ALA A 241 4.99 -1.23 -19.71
N GLU A 242 3.86 -1.25 -20.43
CA GLU A 242 3.85 -1.32 -21.89
C GLU A 242 3.80 0.10 -22.49
N SER A 243 4.59 0.30 -23.55
CA SER A 243 4.61 1.55 -24.30
C SER A 243 3.20 1.93 -24.79
N CYS A 244 2.80 3.19 -24.56
CA CYS A 244 1.56 3.75 -25.06
C CYS A 244 1.63 3.69 -26.60
N SER A 245 0.76 2.86 -27.20
CA SER A 245 0.65 2.70 -28.65
C SER A 245 0.12 3.97 -29.31
N ASP A 246 0.26 4.09 -30.63
CA ASP A 246 -0.33 5.20 -31.40
C ASP A 246 -1.88 5.24 -31.30
N THR A 247 -2.49 4.17 -30.80
CA THR A 247 -3.94 4.02 -30.57
C THR A 247 -4.38 4.27 -29.12
N CYS A 248 -3.43 4.63 -28.25
CA CYS A 248 -3.64 4.89 -26.83
C CYS A 248 -4.67 6.03 -26.69
N SER A 249 -5.73 5.83 -25.90
CA SER A 249 -6.78 6.86 -25.71
C SER A 249 -6.40 7.92 -24.66
N GLY A 250 -5.17 7.90 -24.16
CA GLY A 250 -4.72 8.72 -23.05
C GLY A 250 -5.07 8.13 -21.67
N PRO A 251 -4.86 8.92 -20.60
CA PRO A 251 -5.28 8.56 -19.25
C PRO A 251 -6.80 8.37 -19.17
N GLY A 252 -7.26 7.46 -18.33
CA GLY A 252 -8.69 7.29 -18.10
C GLY A 252 -9.30 8.48 -17.35
N LYS A 253 -10.64 8.52 -17.32
CA LYS A 253 -11.41 9.62 -16.69
C LYS A 253 -10.99 9.88 -15.23
N LEU A 254 -10.66 8.83 -14.49
CA LEU A 254 -10.35 8.92 -13.07
C LEU A 254 -8.93 9.47 -12.85
N GLU A 255 -7.97 9.07 -13.70
CA GLU A 255 -6.62 9.63 -13.69
C GLU A 255 -6.64 11.13 -14.05
N ILE A 256 -7.51 11.53 -14.97
CA ILE A 256 -7.71 12.94 -15.36
C ILE A 256 -8.19 13.79 -14.17
N GLU A 257 -9.08 13.26 -13.34
CA GLU A 257 -9.65 13.97 -12.18
C GLU A 257 -8.69 13.97 -10.96
N GLN A 258 -7.58 13.24 -11.01
CA GLN A 258 -6.63 13.12 -9.91
C GLN A 258 -5.81 14.41 -9.70
N PHE A 259 -5.53 14.75 -8.45
CA PHE A 259 -4.57 15.80 -8.09
C PHE A 259 -3.13 15.35 -8.39
N PRO A 260 -2.30 16.14 -9.11
CA PRO A 260 -0.95 15.71 -9.49
C PRO A 260 0.00 15.59 -8.30
N SER A 261 0.67 14.44 -8.16
CA SER A 261 1.78 14.28 -7.21
C SER A 261 3.03 15.01 -7.70
N ASP A 262 4.00 15.25 -6.81
CA ASP A 262 5.26 15.88 -7.22
C ASP A 262 6.04 14.99 -8.19
N GLN A 263 5.97 13.66 -7.99
CA GLN A 263 6.47 12.69 -8.95
C GLN A 263 5.77 12.82 -10.31
N HIS A 264 4.46 13.06 -10.35
CA HIS A 264 3.74 13.25 -11.61
C HIS A 264 4.30 14.44 -12.39
N LEU A 265 4.49 15.56 -11.70
CA LEU A 265 5.06 16.76 -12.31
C LEU A 265 6.51 16.53 -12.76
N ARG A 266 7.31 15.83 -11.95
CA ARG A 266 8.72 15.58 -12.29
C ARG A 266 8.87 14.72 -13.54
N ARG A 267 8.08 13.65 -13.66
CA ARG A 267 8.09 12.79 -14.86
C ARG A 267 7.51 13.49 -16.07
N LEU A 268 6.53 14.38 -15.89
CA LEU A 268 6.02 15.13 -17.03
C LEU A 268 7.10 16.04 -17.60
N VAL A 269 7.86 16.74 -16.76
CA VAL A 269 8.83 17.71 -17.25
C VAL A 269 10.01 17.08 -17.98
N THR A 270 10.37 15.82 -17.71
CA THR A 270 11.43 15.12 -18.47
C THR A 270 11.02 14.90 -19.93
N GLU A 271 9.73 14.79 -20.22
CA GLU A 271 9.18 14.61 -21.57
C GLU A 271 8.98 15.94 -22.33
N LEU A 272 9.19 17.08 -21.68
CA LEU A 272 8.95 18.40 -22.26
C LEU A 272 10.26 19.14 -22.49
N ASN A 273 10.40 19.76 -23.66
CA ASN A 273 11.44 20.78 -23.83
C ASN A 273 11.09 22.05 -23.02
N ILE A 274 12.08 22.92 -22.81
CA ILE A 274 11.93 24.11 -21.96
C ILE A 274 10.86 25.08 -22.47
N ASN A 275 10.76 25.28 -23.80
CA ASN A 275 9.80 26.20 -24.40
C ASN A 275 8.37 25.70 -24.24
N THR A 276 8.14 24.42 -24.52
CA THR A 276 6.83 23.78 -24.30
C THR A 276 6.43 23.84 -22.83
N CYS A 277 7.36 23.61 -21.90
CA CYS A 277 7.06 23.71 -20.48
C CYS A 277 6.75 25.15 -20.04
N ARG A 278 7.45 26.15 -20.60
CA ARG A 278 7.15 27.58 -20.38
C ARG A 278 5.74 27.91 -20.84
N GLU A 279 5.39 27.55 -22.07
CA GLU A 279 4.06 27.77 -22.62
C GLU A 279 2.99 27.05 -21.81
N LEU A 280 3.25 25.81 -21.38
CA LEU A 280 2.36 25.05 -20.51
C LEU A 280 2.11 25.79 -19.20
N ALA A 281 3.17 26.20 -18.49
CA ALA A 281 3.06 26.94 -17.24
C ALA A 281 2.25 28.25 -17.41
N ILE A 282 2.50 29.00 -18.50
CA ILE A 282 1.74 30.21 -18.82
C ILE A 282 0.26 29.89 -19.10
N SER A 283 -0.01 28.83 -19.86
CA SER A 283 -1.38 28.38 -20.18
C SER A 283 -2.18 27.94 -18.94
N LEU A 284 -1.46 27.49 -17.90
CA LEU A 284 -1.98 27.12 -16.58
C LEU A 284 -2.12 28.34 -15.64
N GLY A 285 -1.85 29.55 -16.14
CA GLY A 285 -2.04 30.81 -15.41
C GLY A 285 -0.80 31.36 -14.71
N MET A 286 0.40 30.84 -14.99
CA MET A 286 1.65 31.46 -14.56
C MET A 286 1.89 32.77 -15.34
N LYS A 287 2.29 33.82 -14.62
CA LYS A 287 2.69 35.09 -15.26
C LYS A 287 4.10 34.97 -15.83
N VAL A 288 4.36 35.62 -16.96
CA VAL A 288 5.67 35.56 -17.66
C VAL A 288 6.84 35.95 -16.76
N HIS A 289 6.74 37.02 -15.97
CA HIS A 289 7.82 37.43 -15.07
C HIS A 289 8.14 36.39 -13.98
N ILE A 290 7.16 35.60 -13.53
CA ILE A 290 7.42 34.53 -12.54
C ILE A 290 8.31 33.44 -13.16
N TRP A 291 8.13 33.17 -14.45
CA TRP A 291 9.00 32.25 -15.18
C TRP A 291 10.41 32.83 -15.34
N GLU A 292 10.53 34.11 -15.70
CA GLU A 292 11.82 34.80 -15.84
C GLU A 292 12.59 34.82 -14.51
N ASP A 293 11.88 35.04 -13.38
CA ASP A 293 12.45 34.94 -12.04
C ASP A 293 12.99 33.53 -11.73
N LEU A 294 12.27 32.48 -12.17
CA LEU A 294 12.74 31.09 -12.04
C LEU A 294 13.96 30.82 -12.92
N GLU A 295 13.96 31.27 -14.18
CA GLU A 295 15.12 31.14 -15.07
C GLU A 295 16.36 31.79 -14.46
N TYR A 296 16.21 32.99 -13.89
CA TYR A 296 17.29 33.68 -13.20
C TYR A 296 17.76 32.92 -11.94
N GLN A 297 16.83 32.46 -11.10
CA GLN A 297 17.13 31.75 -9.87
C GLN A 297 17.90 30.43 -10.12
N PHE A 298 17.56 29.73 -11.20
CA PHE A 298 18.07 28.39 -11.53
C PHE A 298 18.96 28.38 -12.78
N GLN A 299 19.53 29.53 -13.20
CA GLN A 299 20.30 29.68 -14.45
C GLN A 299 21.55 28.77 -14.56
N HIS A 300 22.02 28.22 -13.45
CA HIS A 300 23.17 27.31 -13.38
C HIS A 300 22.79 25.87 -13.02
N ASP A 301 21.49 25.60 -12.84
CA ASP A 301 20.98 24.30 -12.44
C ASP A 301 20.54 23.47 -13.66
N ASN A 302 20.19 22.21 -13.42
CA ASN A 302 19.57 21.38 -14.44
C ASN A 302 18.26 22.05 -14.93
N ILE A 303 18.09 22.16 -16.24
CA ILE A 303 16.91 22.75 -16.90
C ILE A 303 15.59 22.09 -16.46
N ASP A 304 15.63 20.81 -16.07
CA ASP A 304 14.47 20.09 -15.54
C ASP A 304 14.02 20.63 -14.18
N ASN A 305 14.91 21.24 -13.41
CA ASN A 305 14.56 21.86 -12.13
C ASN A 305 13.72 23.13 -12.36
N ILE A 306 14.06 23.95 -13.37
CA ILE A 306 13.24 25.12 -13.75
C ILE A 306 11.84 24.68 -14.13
N LYS A 307 11.74 23.69 -15.04
CA LYS A 307 10.47 23.13 -15.50
C LYS A 307 9.65 22.59 -14.34
N PHE A 308 10.27 21.80 -13.46
CA PHE A 308 9.61 21.21 -12.29
C PHE A 308 9.10 22.28 -11.32
N MET A 309 9.95 23.24 -10.95
CA MET A 309 9.59 24.30 -9.99
C MET A 309 8.46 25.19 -10.52
N ALA A 310 8.39 25.41 -11.83
CA ALA A 310 7.29 26.13 -12.45
C ALA A 310 5.95 25.39 -12.25
N LEU A 311 5.88 24.11 -12.62
CA LEU A 311 4.64 23.33 -12.47
C LEU A 311 4.30 23.10 -10.99
N TRP A 312 5.30 22.94 -10.12
CA TRP A 312 5.08 22.81 -8.69
C TRP A 312 4.48 24.09 -8.08
N LYS A 313 5.02 25.28 -8.40
CA LYS A 313 4.44 26.57 -7.96
C LYS A 313 3.00 26.76 -8.46
N TRP A 314 2.70 26.32 -9.68
CA TRP A 314 1.32 26.29 -10.18
C TRP A 314 0.44 25.38 -9.30
N LYS A 315 0.84 24.13 -9.09
CA LYS A 315 0.11 23.18 -8.24
C LYS A 315 -0.17 23.74 -6.83
N GLN A 316 0.82 24.38 -6.20
CA GLN A 316 0.65 24.97 -4.86
C GLN A 316 -0.38 26.09 -4.81
N LYS A 317 -0.47 26.89 -5.88
CA LYS A 317 -1.42 28.01 -5.96
C LYS A 317 -2.86 27.54 -6.22
N HIS A 318 -3.04 26.37 -6.84
CA HIS A 318 -4.33 25.87 -7.30
C HIS A 318 -4.78 24.64 -6.49
N LYS A 319 -5.59 24.87 -5.44
CA LYS A 319 -6.12 23.80 -4.56
C LYS A 319 -6.93 22.72 -5.29
N THR A 320 -7.48 23.05 -6.46
CA THR A 320 -8.29 22.15 -7.29
C THR A 320 -7.53 21.66 -8.53
N ALA A 321 -6.20 21.79 -8.56
CA ALA A 321 -5.40 21.35 -9.69
C ALA A 321 -5.63 19.86 -9.98
N CYS A 322 -5.77 19.50 -11.24
CA CYS A 322 -5.91 18.12 -11.66
C CYS A 322 -5.03 17.79 -12.87
N ILE A 323 -4.85 16.50 -13.15
CA ILE A 323 -4.15 16.03 -14.35
C ILE A 323 -4.87 16.52 -15.62
N GLY A 324 -6.19 16.67 -15.58
CA GLY A 324 -6.99 17.24 -16.67
C GLY A 324 -6.58 18.66 -17.05
N ASP A 325 -6.19 19.49 -16.08
CA ASP A 325 -5.69 20.84 -16.35
C ASP A 325 -4.36 20.77 -17.13
N LEU A 326 -3.46 19.84 -16.75
CA LEU A 326 -2.21 19.61 -17.45
C LEU A 326 -2.45 19.14 -18.90
N ILE A 327 -3.40 18.21 -19.11
CA ILE A 327 -3.78 17.75 -20.46
C ILE A 327 -4.32 18.91 -21.29
N GLN A 328 -5.21 19.73 -20.72
CA GLN A 328 -5.76 20.88 -21.41
C GLN A 328 -4.68 21.89 -21.78
N GLY A 329 -3.72 22.14 -20.87
CA GLY A 329 -2.56 22.99 -21.14
C GLY A 329 -1.67 22.43 -22.25
N LEU A 330 -1.34 21.15 -22.21
CA LEU A 330 -0.53 20.48 -23.24
C LEU A 330 -1.19 20.52 -24.63
N ASN A 331 -2.52 20.36 -24.68
CA ASN A 331 -3.29 20.52 -25.92
C ASN A 331 -3.18 21.93 -26.49
N LYS A 332 -3.19 22.97 -25.63
CA LYS A 332 -2.99 24.37 -26.07
C LYS A 332 -1.57 24.59 -26.60
N CYS A 333 -0.59 23.85 -26.09
CA CYS A 333 0.80 23.87 -26.55
C CYS A 333 1.07 22.95 -27.76
N ASN A 334 0.03 22.39 -28.39
CA ASN A 334 0.15 21.41 -29.49
C ASN A 334 1.12 20.26 -29.19
N THR A 335 1.20 19.84 -27.92
CA THR A 335 2.11 18.79 -27.47
C THR A 335 1.40 17.44 -27.44
N ASN A 336 2.15 16.36 -27.66
CA ASN A 336 1.62 15.01 -27.60
C ASN A 336 1.09 14.70 -26.18
N ILE A 337 -0.23 14.47 -26.07
CA ILE A 337 -0.89 14.12 -24.81
C ILE A 337 -0.35 12.81 -24.21
N HIS A 338 0.28 11.95 -25.01
CA HIS A 338 0.90 10.71 -24.53
C HIS A 338 2.10 10.94 -23.62
N ASN A 339 2.64 12.15 -23.57
CA ASN A 339 3.62 12.53 -22.55
C ASN A 339 3.03 12.39 -21.14
N ILE A 340 1.72 12.61 -20.95
CA ILE A 340 1.06 12.34 -19.66
C ILE A 340 0.98 10.83 -19.39
N CYS A 341 0.81 9.98 -20.40
CA CYS A 341 0.80 8.54 -20.18
C CYS A 341 2.12 8.03 -19.62
N GLN A 342 3.25 8.67 -19.95
CA GLN A 342 4.57 8.35 -19.41
C GLN A 342 4.65 8.58 -17.90
N VAL A 343 3.92 9.58 -17.40
CA VAL A 343 3.88 9.97 -15.99
C VAL A 343 3.38 8.82 -15.09
N PHE A 344 2.42 8.06 -15.59
CA PHE A 344 1.80 6.94 -14.90
C PHE A 344 2.54 5.61 -15.12
N ARG A 345 3.63 5.60 -15.90
CA ARG A 345 4.40 4.37 -16.11
C ARG A 345 5.09 3.92 -14.83
N ASP A 346 4.79 2.69 -14.45
CA ASP A 346 5.61 1.99 -13.48
C ASP A 346 6.89 1.50 -14.17
N VAL A 347 7.97 1.44 -13.39
CA VAL A 347 9.25 0.96 -13.88
C VAL A 347 9.30 -0.55 -13.69
N CYS A 348 9.50 -1.27 -14.79
CA CYS A 348 9.93 -2.66 -14.72
C CYS A 348 11.35 -2.72 -14.17
N ILE A 349 11.48 -3.22 -12.94
CA ILE A 349 12.77 -3.50 -12.34
C ILE A 349 13.36 -4.72 -13.03
N ASN A 350 14.35 -4.51 -13.89
CA ASN A 350 15.12 -5.59 -14.49
C ASN A 350 16.48 -5.68 -13.78
N CYS A 351 16.53 -6.39 -12.65
CA CYS A 351 17.76 -6.60 -11.91
C CYS A 351 17.83 -8.02 -11.36
N ASP A 352 19.05 -8.51 -11.11
CA ASP A 352 19.31 -9.88 -10.63
C ASP A 352 19.06 -10.07 -9.12
N PHE A 353 18.46 -9.10 -8.43
CA PHE A 353 18.12 -9.25 -7.02
C PHE A 353 16.96 -10.22 -6.81
N SER A 354 17.07 -11.04 -5.75
CA SER A 354 15.94 -11.88 -5.33
C SER A 354 14.82 -11.01 -4.76
N GLU A 355 13.56 -11.43 -4.92
CA GLU A 355 12.39 -10.70 -4.43
C GLU A 355 12.47 -10.37 -2.93
N ASN A 356 13.02 -11.28 -2.12
CA ASN A 356 13.18 -11.07 -0.68
C ASN A 356 14.11 -9.90 -0.34
N ILE A 357 15.08 -9.58 -1.21
CA ILE A 357 16.03 -8.49 -1.01
C ILE A 357 15.41 -7.14 -1.38
N LEU A 358 14.50 -7.12 -2.36
CA LEU A 358 13.89 -5.89 -2.86
C LEU A 358 13.10 -5.15 -1.77
N ASP A 359 12.52 -5.87 -0.82
CA ASP A 359 11.71 -5.27 0.25
C ASP A 359 12.52 -4.96 1.52
N VAL A 360 13.84 -5.18 1.50
CA VAL A 360 14.74 -4.85 2.63
C VAL A 360 15.16 -3.38 2.56
N GLU A 361 15.33 -2.77 3.72
CA GLU A 361 15.86 -1.42 3.86
C GLU A 361 17.33 -1.35 3.39
N PRO A 362 17.71 -0.41 2.51
CA PRO A 362 19.09 -0.30 2.04
C PRO A 362 20.05 0.12 3.15
N THR A 363 21.24 -0.49 3.18
CA THR A 363 22.28 -0.16 4.17
C THR A 363 22.88 1.23 3.92
N LEU A 364 23.39 1.88 4.98
CA LEU A 364 24.09 3.17 4.85
C LEU A 364 25.28 3.11 3.89
N GLN A 365 25.97 1.97 3.85
CA GLN A 365 27.10 1.77 2.94
C GLN A 365 26.64 1.76 1.48
N SER A 366 25.52 1.08 1.18
CA SER A 366 24.91 1.07 -0.14
C SER A 366 24.42 2.45 -0.56
N LEU A 367 23.77 3.19 0.34
CA LEU A 367 23.34 4.57 0.07
C LEU A 367 24.53 5.50 -0.21
N LYS A 368 25.62 5.37 0.56
CA LYS A 368 26.85 6.12 0.31
C LYS A 368 27.43 5.78 -1.05
N ALA A 369 27.53 4.50 -1.41
CA ALA A 369 28.04 4.08 -2.71
C ALA A 369 27.19 4.62 -3.86
N VAL A 370 25.86 4.49 -3.79
CA VAL A 370 24.94 5.04 -4.78
C VAL A 370 25.08 6.55 -4.90
N SER A 371 25.24 7.28 -3.79
CA SER A 371 25.35 8.75 -3.78
C SER A 371 26.51 9.27 -4.61
N ASP A 372 27.61 8.51 -4.71
CA ASP A 372 28.81 8.90 -5.44
C ASP A 372 28.59 8.93 -6.98
N TYR A 373 27.50 8.33 -7.48
CA TYR A 373 27.23 8.17 -8.92
C TYR A 373 25.97 8.92 -9.43
N ILE A 374 25.19 9.58 -8.56
CA ILE A 374 23.98 10.32 -8.98
C ILE A 374 24.32 11.60 -9.74
N GLY A 375 25.40 12.28 -9.36
CA GLY A 375 25.78 13.59 -9.92
C GLY A 375 24.73 14.66 -9.62
N ASN A 376 24.35 15.45 -10.63
CA ASN A 376 23.46 16.61 -10.46
C ASN A 376 21.95 16.27 -10.44
N SER A 377 21.60 14.99 -10.25
CA SER A 377 20.21 14.51 -10.27
C SER A 377 19.59 14.39 -8.86
N SER A 378 20.22 15.00 -7.85
CA SER A 378 19.85 14.88 -6.44
C SER A 378 18.40 15.31 -6.18
N LEU A 379 17.97 16.45 -6.74
CA LEU A 379 16.59 16.93 -6.59
C LEU A 379 15.58 15.94 -7.19
N GLN A 380 15.87 15.43 -8.39
CA GLN A 380 15.01 14.45 -9.06
C GLN A 380 14.90 13.16 -8.26
N LEU A 381 16.02 12.68 -7.74
CA LEU A 381 16.07 11.50 -6.87
C LEU A 381 15.19 11.72 -5.64
N GLY A 382 15.33 12.87 -4.96
CA GLY A 382 14.53 13.20 -3.78
C GLY A 382 13.02 13.18 -4.05
N VAL A 383 12.58 13.77 -5.16
CA VAL A 383 11.16 13.76 -5.57
C VAL A 383 10.68 12.33 -5.90
N GLU A 384 11.46 11.53 -6.62
CA GLU A 384 11.11 10.13 -6.92
C GLU A 384 11.10 9.23 -5.69
N LEU A 385 11.88 9.57 -4.66
CA LEU A 385 11.84 8.91 -3.35
C LEU A 385 10.70 9.38 -2.45
N GLY A 386 9.92 10.39 -2.88
CA GLY A 386 8.74 10.87 -2.17
C GLY A 386 9.01 11.93 -1.10
N LEU A 387 10.21 12.51 -1.05
CA LEU A 387 10.51 13.63 -0.15
C LEU A 387 9.76 14.89 -0.59
N ASP A 388 9.34 15.70 0.37
CA ASP A 388 8.64 16.95 0.08
C ASP A 388 9.58 18.02 -0.51
N VAL A 389 9.05 18.84 -1.43
CA VAL A 389 9.85 19.86 -2.12
C VAL A 389 10.44 20.91 -1.16
N PRO A 390 9.73 21.43 -0.15
CA PRO A 390 10.32 22.35 0.83
C PRO A 390 11.56 21.79 1.55
N GLN A 391 11.56 20.51 1.93
CA GLN A 391 12.71 19.82 2.51
C GLN A 391 13.86 19.76 1.51
N LEU A 392 13.58 19.42 0.25
CA LEU A 392 14.59 19.36 -0.80
C LEU A 392 15.23 20.73 -1.06
N GLU A 393 14.42 21.79 -1.16
CA GLU A 393 14.92 23.17 -1.28
C GLU A 393 15.79 23.56 -0.09
N ASN A 394 15.39 23.18 1.14
CA ASN A 394 16.20 23.43 2.33
C ASN A 394 17.55 22.71 2.28
N ILE A 395 17.59 21.44 1.83
CA ILE A 395 18.85 20.70 1.65
C ILE A 395 19.74 21.40 0.61
N GLN A 396 19.18 21.81 -0.53
CA GLN A 396 19.93 22.49 -1.58
C GLN A 396 20.53 23.82 -1.10
N ASN A 397 19.77 24.58 -0.31
CA ASN A 397 20.21 25.85 0.26
C ASN A 397 21.31 25.66 1.32
N GLN A 398 21.17 24.68 2.22
CA GLN A 398 22.15 24.39 3.27
C GLN A 398 23.46 23.84 2.70
N LEU A 399 23.38 23.03 1.64
CA LEU A 399 24.51 22.35 1.01
C LEU A 399 24.78 22.92 -0.39
N LYS A 400 24.73 24.25 -0.53
CA LYS A 400 24.93 24.93 -1.81
C LYS A 400 26.28 24.55 -2.44
N ASN A 401 26.27 24.27 -3.74
CA ASN A 401 27.43 23.84 -4.54
C ASN A 401 28.08 22.52 -4.08
N LYS A 402 27.37 21.69 -3.31
CA LYS A 402 27.84 20.40 -2.79
C LYS A 402 26.90 19.27 -3.21
N PRO A 403 26.82 18.94 -4.52
CA PRO A 403 25.82 18.01 -5.05
C PRO A 403 25.92 16.59 -4.47
N LEU A 404 27.13 16.16 -4.12
CA LEU A 404 27.36 14.87 -3.48
C LEU A 404 26.75 14.84 -2.06
N GLU A 405 27.01 15.86 -1.27
CA GLU A 405 26.49 16.03 0.08
C GLU A 405 24.96 16.20 0.06
N GLN A 406 24.41 16.94 -0.90
CA GLN A 406 22.96 17.03 -1.12
C GLN A 406 22.35 15.65 -1.35
N THR A 407 22.97 14.83 -2.21
CA THR A 407 22.50 13.47 -2.50
C THR A 407 22.54 12.59 -1.24
N ARG A 408 23.61 12.67 -0.46
CA ARG A 408 23.75 11.89 0.79
C ARG A 408 22.71 12.30 1.83
N GLU A 409 22.47 13.60 1.99
CA GLU A 409 21.46 14.11 2.91
C GLU A 409 20.05 13.68 2.48
N ILE A 410 19.74 13.74 1.19
CA ILE A 410 18.47 13.25 0.60
C ILE A 410 18.24 11.76 0.93
N LEU A 411 19.24 10.91 0.64
CA LEU A 411 19.12 9.48 0.92
C LEU A 411 19.02 9.17 2.42
N THR A 412 19.71 9.97 3.26
CA THR A 412 19.65 9.83 4.72
C THR A 412 18.26 10.18 5.25
N ARG A 413 17.67 11.29 4.79
CA ARG A 413 16.31 11.69 5.20
C ARG A 413 15.24 10.75 4.70
N TRP A 414 15.37 10.28 3.45
CA TRP A 414 14.45 9.30 2.90
C TRP A 414 14.46 8.00 3.72
N ARG A 415 15.66 7.50 4.07
CA ARG A 415 15.82 6.31 4.91
C ARG A 415 15.28 6.49 6.34
N ALA A 416 15.34 7.71 6.88
CA ALA A 416 14.90 8.01 8.25
C ALA A 416 13.43 8.47 8.33
N SER A 417 12.69 8.48 7.22
CA SER A 417 11.33 9.00 7.20
C SER A 417 10.33 7.95 7.68
N ASP A 418 9.42 8.37 8.56
CA ASP A 418 8.30 7.54 9.02
C ASP A 418 7.13 7.51 8.01
N HIS A 419 7.15 8.37 6.99
CA HIS A 419 6.04 8.49 6.02
C HIS A 419 6.07 7.44 4.91
N PHE A 420 7.20 6.77 4.71
CA PHE A 420 7.37 5.76 3.69
C PHE A 420 8.27 4.65 4.23
N THR A 421 8.03 3.41 3.81
CA THR A 421 8.88 2.26 4.15
C THR A 421 10.06 2.21 3.19
N PRO A 422 11.28 2.65 3.58
CA PRO A 422 12.41 2.70 2.66
C PRO A 422 12.81 1.29 2.27
N SER A 423 12.95 1.04 0.97
CA SER A 423 13.25 -0.29 0.46
C SER A 423 14.18 -0.20 -0.75
N VAL A 424 14.91 -1.28 -1.00
CA VAL A 424 15.74 -1.41 -2.20
C VAL A 424 14.90 -1.30 -3.45
N ARG A 425 13.69 -1.85 -3.46
CA ARG A 425 12.73 -1.74 -4.56
C ARG A 425 12.43 -0.29 -4.90
N SER A 426 12.07 0.52 -3.91
CA SER A 426 11.76 1.94 -4.11
C SER A 426 12.98 2.73 -4.56
N LEU A 427 14.17 2.45 -4.00
CA LEU A 427 15.42 3.06 -4.46
C LEU A 427 15.73 2.71 -5.93
N ILE A 428 15.63 1.44 -6.32
CA ILE A 428 15.88 0.99 -7.69
C ILE A 428 14.88 1.65 -8.65
N LYS A 429 13.59 1.66 -8.32
CA LYS A 429 12.58 2.36 -9.14
C LYS A 429 12.93 3.82 -9.34
N ALA A 430 13.33 4.53 -8.28
CA ALA A 430 13.76 5.91 -8.37
C ALA A 430 15.01 6.06 -9.26
N LEU A 431 16.03 5.20 -9.12
CA LEU A 431 17.25 5.22 -9.94
C LEU A 431 16.95 5.02 -11.44
N TYR A 432 16.04 4.12 -11.78
CA TYR A 432 15.63 3.92 -13.17
C TYR A 432 14.91 5.14 -13.74
N ARG A 433 14.05 5.80 -12.96
CA ARG A 433 13.31 7.01 -13.40
C ARG A 433 14.18 8.24 -13.60
N ILE A 434 15.40 8.23 -13.08
CA ILE A 434 16.37 9.32 -13.24
C ILE A 434 17.50 8.96 -14.21
N ASP A 435 17.32 7.89 -15.00
CA ASP A 435 18.31 7.36 -15.94
C ASP A 435 19.66 7.01 -15.27
N LYS A 436 19.59 6.54 -14.02
CA LYS A 436 20.74 6.07 -13.22
C LYS A 436 20.65 4.57 -12.92
N ALA A 437 20.05 3.78 -13.80
CA ALA A 437 19.93 2.33 -13.65
C ALA A 437 21.29 1.63 -13.42
N ALA A 438 22.39 2.15 -13.99
CA ALA A 438 23.73 1.62 -13.74
C ALA A 438 24.16 1.70 -12.26
N CYS A 439 23.58 2.61 -11.46
CA CYS A 439 23.89 2.75 -10.04
C CYS A 439 23.35 1.59 -9.19
N VAL A 440 22.42 0.80 -9.74
CA VAL A 440 21.86 -0.38 -9.07
C VAL A 440 22.94 -1.40 -8.71
N ASN A 441 24.01 -1.47 -9.50
CA ASN A 441 25.17 -2.35 -9.26
C ASN A 441 25.97 -2.00 -7.99
N TYR A 442 25.74 -0.84 -7.38
CA TYR A 442 26.41 -0.40 -6.16
C TYR A 442 25.61 -0.68 -4.88
N ILE A 443 24.41 -1.27 -5.02
CA ILE A 443 23.58 -1.65 -3.88
C ILE A 443 24.05 -3.03 -3.38
N ASN A 444 24.73 -3.03 -2.23
CA ASN A 444 25.22 -4.24 -1.56
C ASN A 444 24.34 -4.62 -0.36
N PHE A 445 24.34 -5.90 0.01
CA PHE A 445 23.54 -6.50 1.07
C PHE A 445 24.38 -7.27 2.08
#